data_AF-A0A7X3F1I4-F1
#
_entry.id   AF-A0A7X3F1I4-F1
#
_cell.length_a   1.000
_cell.length_b   1.000
_cell.length_c   1.000
_cell.angle_alpha   90.00
_cell.angle_beta   90.00
_cell.angle_gamma   90.00
#
_symmetry.space_group_name_H-M   'P 1'
#
loop_
_entity.id
_entity.type
_entity.pdbx_description
1 polymer ?
#
loop_
_entity_poly.entity_id
_entity_poly.type
_entity_poly.pdbx_seq_one_letter_code
_entity_poly.pdbx_strand_id
1 'polypeptide(L)'
;MKSLAEIMRANSESESLAVATKKGMGIASVAVLGSVLGKSKATQFADDAADLITSDDFLNELESELGLPQKGESEDEFVARAKASMFEMLKAKLK
;
A
#
# COMPACT_ATOMS: atom_id res chain seq x y z
N MET A 1 -13.89 -3.89 16.73
CA MET A 1 -12.45 -3.72 16.46
C MET A 1 -12.33 -2.56 15.48
N LYS A 2 -11.26 -1.75 15.57
CA LYS A 2 -11.02 -0.67 14.60
C LYS A 2 -10.65 -1.30 13.25
N SER A 3 -11.08 -0.73 12.13
CA SER A 3 -10.68 -1.22 10.81
C SER A 3 -9.20 -0.93 10.53
N LEU A 4 -8.62 -1.63 9.56
CA LEU A 4 -7.25 -1.41 9.11
C LEU A 4 -7.04 0.06 8.70
N ALA A 5 -8.01 0.64 7.98
CA ALA A 5 -8.00 2.04 7.60
C ALA A 5 -7.97 3.00 8.82
N GLU A 6 -8.73 2.69 9.86
CA GLU A 6 -8.72 3.45 11.12
C GLU A 6 -7.39 3.31 11.86
N ILE A 7 -6.82 2.10 11.91
CA ILE A 7 -5.55 1.81 12.58
C ILE A 7 -4.41 2.56 11.89
N MET A 8 -4.36 2.52 10.55
CA MET A 8 -3.29 3.19 9.80
C MET A 8 -3.35 4.72 9.93
N ARG A 9 -4.55 5.31 9.95
CA ARG A 9 -4.75 6.75 10.18
C ARG A 9 -4.45 7.17 11.62
N ALA A 10 -4.80 6.35 12.60
CA ALA A 10 -4.52 6.63 14.01
C ALA A 10 -3.02 6.59 14.34
N ASN A 11 -2.23 5.77 13.64
CA ASN A 11 -0.77 5.69 13.81
C ASN A 11 0.01 6.77 13.04
N SER A 12 -0.63 7.62 12.23
CA SER A 12 0.06 8.69 11.50
C SER A 12 0.14 9.96 12.35
N GLU A 13 1.07 10.01 13.31
CA GLU A 13 1.17 11.13 14.28
C GLU A 13 1.67 12.47 13.70
N SER A 14 2.02 12.58 12.41
CA SER A 14 2.48 13.87 11.82
C SER A 14 2.32 14.02 10.30
N GLU A 15 2.31 12.95 9.51
CA GLU A 15 2.05 13.00 8.06
C GLU A 15 0.88 12.07 7.73
N SER A 16 -0.05 12.51 6.87
CA SER A 16 -1.13 11.66 6.36
C SER A 16 -0.54 10.39 5.71
N LEU A 17 -1.17 9.23 5.92
CA LEU A 17 -0.81 7.96 5.28
C LEU A 17 -0.60 8.10 3.77
N ALA A 18 -1.45 8.88 3.10
CA ALA A 18 -1.34 9.18 1.68
C ALA A 18 -0.03 9.92 1.35
N VAL A 19 0.36 10.90 2.18
CA VAL A 19 1.58 11.69 2.00
C VAL A 19 2.83 10.83 2.21
N ALA A 20 2.85 10.03 3.28
CA ALA A 20 3.98 9.12 3.56
C ALA A 20 4.16 8.08 2.44
N THR A 21 3.06 7.50 1.97
CA THR A 21 3.04 6.53 0.88
C THR A 21 3.52 7.16 -0.43
N LYS A 22 3.01 8.33 -0.80
CA LYS A 22 3.44 9.07 -2.01
C LYS A 22 4.93 9.37 -2.00
N LYS A 23 5.46 9.81 -0.86
CA LYS A 23 6.88 10.13 -0.70
C LYS A 23 7.78 8.91 -0.88
N GLY A 24 7.40 7.76 -0.30
CA GLY A 24 8.12 6.50 -0.47
C GLY A 24 8.05 5.98 -1.92
N MET A 25 6.86 5.99 -2.51
CA MET A 25 6.64 5.49 -3.87
C MET A 25 7.25 6.37 -4.95
N GLY A 26 7.15 7.70 -4.84
CA GLY A 26 7.69 8.63 -5.83
C GLY A 26 9.21 8.50 -5.98
N ILE A 27 9.93 8.28 -4.87
CA ILE A 27 11.39 8.06 -4.93
C ILE A 27 11.72 6.72 -5.61
N ALA A 28 11.02 5.65 -5.25
CA ALA A 28 11.25 4.32 -5.81
C ALA A 28 10.85 4.24 -7.30
N SER A 29 9.71 4.82 -7.69
CA SER A 29 9.20 4.77 -9.06
C SER A 29 10.06 5.60 -10.01
N VAL A 30 10.52 6.79 -9.59
CA VAL A 30 11.41 7.60 -10.43
C VAL A 30 12.76 6.91 -10.63
N ALA A 31 13.28 6.20 -9.62
CA ALA A 31 14.52 5.43 -9.75
C ALA A 31 14.38 4.22 -10.69
N VAL A 32 13.26 3.50 -10.61
CA VAL A 32 13.06 2.23 -11.36
C VAL A 32 12.45 2.47 -12.74
N LEU A 33 11.41 3.30 -12.81
CA LEU A 33 10.60 3.51 -14.02
C LEU A 33 10.95 4.82 -14.75
N GLY A 34 11.72 5.72 -14.13
CA GLY A 34 12.06 7.02 -14.72
C GLY A 34 12.83 6.92 -16.03
N SER A 35 13.61 5.85 -16.23
CA SER A 35 14.34 5.58 -17.49
C SER A 35 13.44 5.03 -18.59
N VAL A 36 12.33 4.37 -18.25
CA VAL A 36 11.42 3.70 -19.19
C VAL A 36 10.23 4.59 -19.56
N LEU A 37 9.61 5.21 -18.54
CA LEU A 37 8.38 6.00 -18.70
C LEU A 37 8.66 7.52 -18.79
N GLY A 38 9.87 7.95 -18.42
CA GLY A 38 10.19 9.35 -18.18
C GLY A 38 9.76 9.81 -16.78
N LYS A 39 10.50 10.78 -16.20
CA LYS A 39 10.31 11.23 -14.81
C LYS A 39 8.87 11.66 -14.49
N SER A 40 8.23 12.41 -15.40
CA SER A 40 6.86 12.90 -15.19
C SER A 40 5.85 11.76 -15.11
N LYS A 41 5.89 10.79 -16.03
CA LYS A 41 4.98 9.64 -16.01
C LYS A 41 5.27 8.67 -14.86
N ALA A 42 6.54 8.49 -14.50
CA ALA A 42 6.92 7.68 -13.34
C ALA A 42 6.44 8.29 -12.01
N THR A 43 6.43 9.63 -11.91
CA THR A 43 5.86 10.35 -10.78
C THR A 43 4.34 10.19 -10.75
N GLN A 44 3.67 10.41 -11.89
CA GLN A 44 2.21 10.25 -11.99
C GLN A 44 1.77 8.83 -11.63
N PHE A 45 2.47 7.79 -12.13
CA PHE A 45 2.19 6.41 -11.76
C PHE A 45 2.30 6.17 -10.24
N ALA A 46 3.31 6.76 -9.59
CA ALA A 46 3.44 6.64 -8.13
C ALA A 46 2.32 7.37 -7.38
N ASP A 47 1.89 8.53 -7.87
CA ASP A 47 0.76 9.26 -7.28
C ASP A 47 -0.53 8.44 -7.40
N ASP A 48 -0.83 7.94 -8.60
CA ASP A 48 -2.04 7.14 -8.89
C ASP A 48 -2.04 5.84 -8.05
N ALA A 49 -0.91 5.16 -7.98
CA ALA A 49 -0.81 3.91 -7.23
C ALA A 49 -0.81 4.14 -5.71
N ALA A 50 -0.27 5.26 -5.22
CA ALA A 50 -0.38 5.64 -3.81
C ALA A 50 -1.82 5.99 -3.42
N ASP A 51 -2.55 6.71 -4.27
CA ASP A 51 -3.97 7.02 -4.06
C ASP A 51 -4.81 5.74 -4.06
N LEU A 52 -4.52 4.78 -4.94
CA LEU A 52 -5.19 3.49 -4.97
C LEU A 52 -5.00 2.73 -3.65
N ILE A 53 -3.76 2.54 -3.18
CA ILE A 53 -3.48 1.70 -2.01
C ILE A 53 -3.85 2.34 -0.67
N THR A 54 -4.06 3.65 -0.65
CA THR A 54 -4.50 4.39 0.54
C THR A 54 -5.99 4.67 0.56
N SER A 55 -6.72 4.24 -0.48
CA SER A 55 -8.18 4.32 -0.52
C SER A 55 -8.82 3.38 0.50
N ASP A 56 -9.93 3.81 1.10
CA ASP A 56 -10.66 3.00 2.08
C ASP A 56 -11.17 1.69 1.46
N ASP A 57 -11.63 1.73 0.21
CA ASP A 57 -12.07 0.52 -0.51
C ASP A 57 -10.96 -0.51 -0.64
N PHE A 58 -9.75 -0.08 -1.02
CA PHE A 58 -8.60 -0.97 -1.13
C PHE A 58 -8.18 -1.52 0.24
N LEU A 59 -8.11 -0.68 1.28
CA LEU A 59 -7.72 -1.11 2.62
C LEU A 59 -8.75 -2.06 3.26
N ASN A 60 -10.05 -1.83 3.02
CA ASN A 60 -11.11 -2.71 3.51
C ASN A 60 -11.09 -4.07 2.79
N GLU A 61 -10.84 -4.09 1.48
CA GLU A 61 -10.69 -5.34 0.72
C GLU A 61 -9.44 -6.10 1.17
N LEU A 62 -8.32 -5.40 1.39
CA LEU A 62 -7.10 -6.00 1.91
C LEU A 62 -7.31 -6.57 3.32
N GLU A 63 -8.03 -5.87 4.19
CA GLU A 63 -8.38 -6.37 5.53
C GLU A 63 -9.26 -7.63 5.44
N SER A 64 -10.22 -7.65 4.52
CA SER A 64 -11.09 -8.82 4.29
C SER A 64 -10.31 -10.04 3.80
N GLU A 65 -9.36 -9.85 2.88
CA GLU A 65 -8.49 -10.92 2.37
C GLU A 65 -7.46 -11.38 3.41
N LEU A 66 -6.92 -10.45 4.20
CA LEU A 66 -5.91 -10.76 5.20
C LEU A 66 -6.50 -11.43 6.44
N GLY A 67 -7.68 -10.99 6.88
CA GLY A 67 -8.32 -11.49 8.09
C GLY A 67 -7.45 -11.35 9.35
N LEU A 68 -7.73 -12.16 10.36
CA LEU A 68 -6.98 -12.17 11.61
C LEU A 68 -5.64 -12.93 11.45
N PRO A 69 -4.63 -12.61 12.29
CA PRO A 69 -3.43 -13.42 12.38
C PRO A 69 -3.75 -14.89 12.69
N GLN A 70 -3.04 -15.80 12.04
CA GLN A 70 -3.25 -17.23 12.24
C GLN A 70 -2.67 -17.69 13.58
N LYS A 71 -3.18 -18.79 14.13
CA LYS A 71 -2.72 -19.30 15.43
C LYS A 71 -1.26 -19.77 15.30
N GLY A 72 -0.37 -19.12 16.03
CA GLY A 72 1.07 -19.40 16.00
C GLY A 72 1.85 -18.66 14.91
N GLU A 73 1.18 -17.78 14.15
CA GLU A 73 1.83 -16.87 13.20
C GLU A 73 2.59 -15.79 13.96
N SER A 74 3.87 -15.62 13.61
CA SER A 74 4.69 -14.50 14.08
C SER A 74 4.30 -13.19 13.37
N GLU A 75 4.70 -12.06 13.96
CA GLU A 75 4.49 -10.75 13.33
C GLU A 75 5.11 -10.67 11.93
N ASP A 76 6.33 -11.20 11.76
CA ASP A 76 7.01 -11.21 10.47
C ASP A 76 6.26 -12.04 9.42
N GLU A 77 5.70 -13.19 9.81
CA GLU A 77 4.89 -14.04 8.93
C GLU A 77 3.57 -13.36 8.53
N PHE A 78 2.91 -12.71 9.49
CA PHE A 78 1.72 -11.92 9.24
C PHE A 78 2.01 -10.77 8.26
N VAL A 79 3.10 -10.03 8.47
CA VAL A 79 3.52 -8.93 7.59
C VAL A 79 3.90 -9.44 6.20
N ALA A 80 4.57 -10.59 6.11
CA ALA A 80 4.92 -11.21 4.83
C ALA A 80 3.66 -11.58 4.04
N ARG A 81 2.66 -12.17 4.72
CA ARG A 81 1.36 -12.50 4.13
C ARG A 81 0.60 -11.24 3.70
N ALA A 82 0.60 -10.19 4.52
CA ALA A 82 0.00 -8.91 4.18
C ALA A 82 0.59 -8.30 2.91
N LYS A 83 1.92 -8.31 2.78
CA LYS A 83 2.62 -7.86 1.57
C LYS A 83 2.25 -8.70 0.35
N ALA A 84 2.17 -10.02 0.49
CA ALA A 84 1.81 -10.92 -0.59
C ALA A 84 0.36 -10.70 -1.07
N SER A 85 -0.60 -10.60 -0.15
CA SER A 85 -2.01 -10.32 -0.48
C SER A 85 -2.16 -8.95 -1.16
N MET A 86 -1.49 -7.92 -0.62
CA MET A 86 -1.49 -6.59 -1.21
C MET A 86 -0.92 -6.60 -2.64
N PHE A 87 0.16 -7.35 -2.89
CA PHE A 87 0.75 -7.47 -4.22
C PHE A 87 -0.18 -8.15 -5.23
N GLU A 88 -0.86 -9.23 -4.84
CA GLU A 88 -1.83 -9.89 -5.72
C GLU A 88 -3.04 -9.01 -6.01
N MET A 89 -3.56 -8.27 -5.02
CA MET A 89 -4.62 -7.27 -5.23
C MET A 89 -4.19 -6.17 -6.21
N LEU A 90 -2.97 -5.64 -6.06
CA LEU A 90 -2.43 -4.64 -6.98
C LEU A 90 -2.33 -5.17 -8.41
N LYS A 91 -1.83 -6.40 -8.59
CA LYS A 91 -1.79 -7.05 -9.91
C LYS A 91 -3.17 -7.25 -10.52
N ALA A 92 -4.19 -7.53 -9.71
CA ALA A 92 -5.55 -7.67 -10.19
C ALA A 92 -6.14 -6.33 -10.67
N LYS A 93 -5.84 -5.23 -9.96
CA LYS A 93 -6.38 -3.88 -10.24
C LYS A 93 -5.60 -3.11 -11.32
N LEU A 94 -4.32 -3.41 -11.52
CA LEU A 94 -3.42 -2.74 -12.48
C LEU A 94 -3.28 -3.49 -13.82
N LYS A 95 -4.25 -4.35 -14.15
CA LYS A 95 -4.30 -5.09 -15.42
C LYS A 95 -4.75 -4.25 -16.60
#